data_AF-A0A2K3QNG9-F1
#
_entry.id   AF-A0A2K3QNG9-F1
#
_cell.length_a   1.000
_cell.length_b   1.000
_cell.length_c   1.000
_cell.angle_alpha   90.00
_cell.angle_beta   90.00
_cell.angle_gamma   90.00
#
_symmetry.space_group_name_H-M   'P 1'
#
loop_
_entity.id
_entity.type
_entity.pdbx_description
1 polymer ?
#
loop_
_entity_poly.entity_id
_entity_poly.type
_entity_poly.pdbx_seq_one_letter_code
_entity_poly.pdbx_strand_id
1 'polypeptide(L)'
;MQLTKTLVAAIVAASAATAAPTADKKSMMAAVPQWTIVNMTRICAKDDSDCIWSFGINTHLADTTDCKLDVAGPGAPQANGGPSDCGNYTVTSGWSGQFGPGNGFTTLAVVDNKARLIAFPAYTDKQVEGGNVVTPDQSYAVAALG
;
A
#
# COMPACT_ATOMS: atom_id res chain seq x y z
N MET A 1 26.09 -51.21 -60.66
CA MET A 1 27.08 -51.20 -59.56
C MET A 1 27.62 -49.78 -59.50
N GLN A 2 27.01 -48.91 -58.68
CA GLN A 2 27.42 -48.54 -57.30
C GLN A 2 28.66 -47.64 -57.24
N LEU A 3 28.63 -46.72 -56.27
CA LEU A 3 29.69 -45.82 -55.75
C LEU A 3 29.78 -44.46 -56.49
N THR A 4 29.62 -43.28 -55.88
CA THR A 4 29.52 -42.92 -54.47
C THR A 4 28.86 -41.55 -54.34
N LYS A 5 28.00 -41.45 -53.34
CA LYS A 5 27.29 -40.25 -52.88
C LYS A 5 28.28 -39.31 -52.18
N THR A 6 28.40 -38.06 -52.62
CA THR A 6 29.01 -36.99 -51.80
C THR A 6 27.91 -36.15 -51.17
N LEU A 7 27.68 -36.44 -49.90
CA LEU A 7 26.71 -35.80 -49.03
C LEU A 7 27.30 -34.47 -48.51
N VAL A 8 26.74 -33.34 -48.94
CA VAL A 8 26.98 -32.05 -48.29
C VAL A 8 25.97 -31.92 -47.16
N ALA A 9 26.41 -32.13 -45.92
CA ALA A 9 25.61 -31.89 -44.72
C ALA A 9 26.26 -30.77 -43.91
N ALA A 10 25.98 -29.52 -44.28
CA ALA A 10 26.24 -28.38 -43.42
C ALA A 10 25.12 -28.33 -42.37
N ILE A 11 25.39 -28.85 -41.18
CA ILE A 11 24.47 -28.77 -40.03
C ILE A 11 24.55 -27.35 -39.49
N VAL A 12 23.56 -26.52 -39.83
CA VAL A 12 23.30 -25.27 -39.11
C VAL A 12 22.71 -25.67 -37.76
N ALA A 13 23.58 -25.78 -36.75
CA ALA A 13 23.14 -25.84 -35.35
C ALA A 13 22.63 -24.44 -34.97
N ALA A 14 21.36 -24.17 -35.30
CA ALA A 14 20.66 -23.05 -34.70
C ALA A 14 20.45 -23.40 -33.22
N SER A 15 21.30 -22.85 -32.36
CA SER A 15 21.07 -22.82 -30.92
C SER A 15 19.78 -22.05 -30.67
N ALA A 16 18.64 -22.74 -30.68
CA ALA A 16 17.41 -22.20 -30.13
C ALA A 16 17.66 -22.06 -28.63
N ALA A 17 18.16 -20.88 -28.23
CA ALA A 17 18.14 -20.44 -26.85
C ALA A 17 16.66 -20.36 -26.45
N THR A 18 16.11 -21.45 -25.94
CA THR A 18 14.83 -21.44 -25.26
C THR A 18 15.02 -20.56 -24.03
N ALA A 19 14.50 -19.33 -24.08
CA ALA A 19 14.34 -18.53 -22.88
C ALA A 19 13.55 -19.39 -21.88
N ALA A 20 14.21 -19.83 -20.81
CA ALA A 20 13.53 -20.55 -19.75
C ALA A 20 12.38 -19.66 -19.23
N PRO A 21 11.17 -20.18 -18.99
CA PRO A 21 10.10 -19.40 -18.41
C PRO A 21 10.62 -18.85 -17.07
N THR A 22 10.73 -17.53 -16.97
CA THR A 22 10.96 -16.88 -15.70
C THR A 22 9.79 -17.25 -14.80
N ALA A 23 10.09 -17.80 -13.61
CA ALA A 23 9.08 -18.14 -12.62
C ALA A 23 8.02 -17.02 -12.53
N ASP A 24 6.75 -17.40 -12.71
CA ASP A 24 5.62 -16.47 -12.65
C ASP A 24 5.73 -15.63 -11.38
N LYS A 25 5.73 -14.30 -11.53
CA LYS A 25 5.80 -13.40 -10.38
C LYS A 25 4.51 -13.56 -9.58
N LYS A 26 4.62 -14.00 -8.32
CA LYS A 26 3.47 -14.02 -7.41
C LYS A 26 3.13 -12.59 -6.99
N SER A 27 1.96 -12.10 -7.38
CA SER A 27 1.42 -10.87 -6.81
C SER A 27 1.06 -11.10 -5.34
N MET A 28 1.42 -10.15 -4.48
CA MET A 28 1.00 -10.14 -3.07
C MET A 28 -0.32 -9.38 -2.87
N MET A 29 -0.87 -8.78 -3.93
CA MET A 29 -2.16 -8.10 -3.88
C MET A 29 -3.27 -9.14 -3.79
N ALA A 30 -4.21 -8.91 -2.88
CA ALA A 30 -5.40 -9.72 -2.73
C ALA A 30 -6.36 -9.49 -3.91
N ALA A 31 -7.07 -10.53 -4.30
CA ALA A 31 -8.10 -10.48 -5.35
C ALA A 31 -9.44 -9.94 -4.79
N VAL A 32 -9.39 -8.74 -4.21
CA VAL A 32 -10.52 -8.02 -3.63
C VAL A 32 -10.58 -6.59 -4.19
N PRO A 33 -11.72 -5.87 -4.07
CA PRO A 33 -11.76 -4.45 -4.40
C PRO A 33 -10.70 -3.67 -3.62
N GLN A 34 -10.20 -2.60 -4.24
CA GLN A 34 -9.39 -1.63 -3.52
C GLN A 34 -10.18 -1.03 -2.36
N TRP A 35 -9.51 -0.76 -1.24
CA TRP A 35 -10.15 -0.08 -0.13
C TRP A 35 -10.07 1.42 -0.36
N THR A 36 -11.21 2.11 -0.23
CA THR A 36 -11.27 3.56 -0.27
C THR A 36 -11.26 4.08 1.16
N ILE A 37 -10.32 4.99 1.42
CA ILE A 37 -10.31 5.74 2.67
C ILE A 37 -11.08 7.03 2.42
N VAL A 38 -12.22 7.15 3.09
CA VAL A 38 -13.17 8.25 2.88
C VAL A 38 -13.07 9.30 3.98
N ASN A 39 -13.32 10.55 3.63
CA ASN A 39 -13.39 11.67 4.57
C ASN A 39 -12.14 11.83 5.45
N MET A 40 -10.95 11.56 4.89
CA MET A 40 -9.69 11.63 5.64
C MET A 40 -9.42 13.04 6.14
N THR A 41 -9.16 13.18 7.44
CA THR A 41 -8.76 14.43 8.11
C THR A 41 -7.66 14.16 9.14
N ARG A 42 -6.79 15.15 9.35
CA ARG A 42 -5.84 15.19 10.48
C ARG A 42 -5.95 16.54 11.18
N ILE A 43 -6.28 16.52 12.47
CA ILE A 43 -6.34 17.71 13.30
C ILE A 43 -5.29 17.57 14.40
N CYS A 44 -4.33 18.52 14.42
CA CYS A 44 -3.28 18.54 15.43
C CYS A 44 -3.52 19.67 16.44
N ALA A 45 -3.12 19.44 17.69
CA ALA A 45 -3.06 20.45 18.72
C ALA A 45 -2.05 21.55 18.33
N LYS A 46 -2.29 22.80 18.75
CA LYS A 46 -1.42 23.95 18.40
C LYS A 46 0.00 23.84 18.94
N ASP A 47 0.19 23.04 19.98
CA ASP A 47 1.48 22.77 20.61
C ASP A 47 2.14 21.48 20.08
N ASP A 48 1.59 20.89 19.01
CA ASP A 48 2.05 19.64 18.39
C ASP A 48 2.15 18.47 19.38
N SER A 49 1.35 18.50 20.46
CA SER A 49 1.32 17.45 21.48
C SER A 49 0.42 16.26 21.13
N ASP A 50 -0.47 16.44 20.15
CA ASP A 50 -1.43 15.44 19.70
C ASP A 50 -1.84 15.70 18.25
N CYS A 51 -2.13 14.63 17.50
CA CYS A 51 -2.77 14.65 16.20
C CYS A 51 -3.81 13.54 16.10
N ILE A 52 -5.05 13.95 15.87
CA ILE A 52 -6.18 13.06 15.65
C ILE A 52 -6.41 12.88 14.15
N TRP A 53 -6.34 11.64 13.70
CA TRP A 53 -6.73 11.22 12.36
C TRP A 53 -8.14 10.65 12.40
N SER A 54 -9.02 11.11 11.51
CA SER A 54 -10.40 10.60 11.38
C SER A 54 -10.70 10.28 9.91
N PHE A 55 -11.24 9.10 9.66
CA PHE A 55 -11.55 8.61 8.31
C PHE A 55 -12.50 7.40 8.35
N GLY A 56 -13.12 7.07 7.23
CA GLY A 56 -13.87 5.84 7.05
C GLY A 56 -13.10 4.82 6.19
N ILE A 57 -13.23 3.55 6.52
CA ILE A 57 -12.69 2.41 5.76
C ILE A 57 -13.83 1.81 4.94
N ASN A 58 -13.82 2.05 3.63
CA ASN A 58 -14.80 1.48 2.70
C ASN A 58 -14.15 0.38 1.86
N THR A 59 -14.55 -0.86 2.10
CA THR A 59 -14.07 -2.04 1.34
C THR A 59 -14.91 -2.35 0.11
N HIS A 60 -16.02 -1.63 -0.08
CA HIS A 60 -17.06 -1.89 -1.10
C HIS A 60 -17.74 -3.25 -0.99
N LEU A 61 -17.55 -3.94 0.14
CA LEU A 61 -18.16 -5.25 0.42
C LEU A 61 -19.10 -5.21 1.63
N ALA A 62 -19.00 -4.16 2.44
CA ALA A 62 -19.81 -3.91 3.63
C ALA A 62 -19.93 -2.40 3.87
N ASP A 63 -20.71 -2.02 4.88
CA ASP A 63 -20.81 -0.63 5.31
C ASP A 63 -19.44 -0.05 5.69
N THR A 64 -19.28 1.24 5.44
CA THR A 64 -18.04 1.96 5.81
C THR A 64 -17.84 1.91 7.31
N THR A 65 -16.62 1.55 7.73
CA THR A 65 -16.24 1.52 9.15
C THR A 65 -15.49 2.78 9.51
N ASP A 66 -16.07 3.62 10.36
CA ASP A 66 -15.39 4.82 10.86
C ASP A 66 -14.22 4.44 11.77
N CYS A 67 -13.14 5.21 11.68
CA CYS A 67 -11.92 4.98 12.41
C CYS A 67 -11.30 6.29 12.89
N LYS A 68 -10.81 6.25 14.13
CA LYS A 68 -10.03 7.32 14.75
C LYS A 68 -8.68 6.75 15.17
N LEU A 69 -7.61 7.42 14.76
CA LEU A 69 -6.24 7.13 15.21
C LEU A 69 -5.71 8.36 15.94
N ASP A 70 -5.27 8.15 17.17
CA ASP A 70 -4.71 9.17 18.05
C ASP A 70 -3.19 9.05 18.07
N VAL A 71 -2.49 10.17 17.84
CA VAL A 71 -1.03 10.23 17.81
C VAL A 71 -0.58 11.27 18.82
N ALA A 72 -0.45 10.84 20.07
CA ALA A 72 -0.03 11.69 21.17
C ALA A 72 1.49 11.68 21.37
N GLY A 73 2.05 12.83 21.74
CA GLY A 73 3.45 13.02 22.11
C GLY A 73 4.08 14.28 21.50
N PRO A 74 5.23 14.73 22.00
CA PRO A 74 5.94 15.87 21.41
C PRO A 74 6.29 15.61 19.95
N GLY A 75 5.89 16.52 19.06
CA GLY A 75 6.10 16.35 17.61
C GLY A 75 5.13 15.36 16.97
N ALA A 76 3.92 15.23 17.52
CA ALA A 76 2.85 14.37 17.02
C ALA A 76 2.64 14.41 15.48
N PRO A 77 2.73 15.55 14.78
CA PRO A 77 2.57 15.59 13.32
C PRO A 77 3.56 14.71 12.55
N GLN A 78 4.72 14.41 13.15
CA GLN A 78 5.81 13.64 12.54
C GLN A 78 6.13 12.36 13.33
N ALA A 79 5.25 11.96 14.24
CA ALA A 79 5.41 10.78 15.07
C ALA A 79 4.77 9.53 14.43
N ASN A 80 5.10 8.37 14.97
CA ASN A 80 4.41 7.12 14.67
C ASN A 80 3.24 6.95 15.64
N GLY A 81 2.13 6.41 15.17
CA GLY A 81 0.90 6.28 15.95
C GLY A 81 0.35 4.87 16.02
N GLY A 82 -0.58 4.68 16.96
CA GLY A 82 -1.32 3.43 17.16
C GLY A 82 -0.61 2.40 18.03
N PRO A 83 -1.17 1.18 18.16
CA PRO A 83 -2.35 0.71 17.43
C PRO A 83 -3.66 1.36 17.89
N SER A 84 -4.61 1.51 16.97
CA SER A 84 -6.00 1.87 17.24
C SER A 84 -6.93 0.86 16.58
N ASP A 85 -7.91 0.37 17.33
CA ASP A 85 -8.88 -0.61 16.84
C ASP A 85 -10.16 0.09 16.37
N CYS A 86 -10.59 -0.25 15.16
CA CYS A 86 -11.72 0.33 14.46
C CYS A 86 -12.59 -0.80 13.91
N GLY A 87 -13.49 -1.34 14.74
CA GLY A 87 -14.26 -2.53 14.39
C GLY A 87 -13.35 -3.75 14.21
N ASN A 88 -13.31 -4.31 13.00
CA ASN A 88 -12.43 -5.45 12.66
C ASN A 88 -11.01 -5.04 12.27
N TYR A 89 -10.76 -3.73 12.13
CA TYR A 89 -9.49 -3.21 11.64
C TYR A 89 -8.60 -2.76 12.80
N THR A 90 -7.30 -3.06 12.71
CA THR A 90 -6.28 -2.41 13.55
C THR A 90 -5.48 -1.48 12.66
N VAL A 91 -5.29 -0.24 13.13
CA VAL A 91 -4.57 0.81 12.40
C VAL A 91 -3.35 1.26 13.17
N THR A 92 -2.20 1.28 12.51
CA THR A 92 -0.99 1.99 12.97
C THR A 92 -0.56 3.02 11.92
N SER A 93 0.34 3.92 12.29
CA SER A 93 0.90 4.88 11.35
C SER A 93 2.40 5.06 11.51
N GLY A 94 3.06 5.44 10.43
CA GLY A 94 4.46 5.86 10.45
C GLY A 94 4.70 7.08 9.55
N TRP A 95 5.43 8.06 10.07
CA TRP A 95 5.82 9.25 9.31
C TRP A 95 7.20 9.08 8.66
N SER A 96 7.38 9.66 7.47
CA SER A 96 8.65 9.71 6.76
C SER A 96 8.88 11.08 6.13
N GLY A 97 10.05 11.64 6.40
CA GLY A 97 10.59 12.84 5.75
C GLY A 97 11.61 12.53 4.65
N GLN A 98 11.66 11.30 4.15
CA GLN A 98 12.74 10.83 3.25
C GLN A 98 12.90 11.64 1.95
N PHE A 99 11.86 12.39 1.54
CA PHE A 99 11.87 13.22 0.33
C PHE A 99 12.27 14.69 0.59
N GLY A 100 12.86 14.96 1.76
CA GLY A 100 13.39 16.26 2.13
C GLY A 100 12.38 17.20 2.80
N PRO A 101 12.83 18.39 3.22
CA PRO A 101 12.03 19.34 3.98
C PRO A 101 10.72 19.73 3.25
N GLY A 102 9.59 19.68 3.97
CA GLY A 102 8.28 20.02 3.43
C GLY A 102 7.65 18.96 2.51
N ASN A 103 8.28 17.79 2.38
CA ASN A 103 7.76 16.64 1.61
C ASN A 103 7.55 15.42 2.52
N GLY A 104 7.17 15.66 3.77
CA GLY A 104 6.80 14.61 4.71
C GLY A 104 5.45 13.97 4.35
N PHE A 105 5.30 12.71 4.75
CA PHE A 105 4.07 11.97 4.60
C PHE A 105 3.92 10.94 5.72
N THR A 106 2.67 10.58 6.01
CA THR A 106 2.32 9.51 6.93
C THR A 106 1.69 8.37 6.15
N THR A 107 2.21 7.17 6.36
CA THR A 107 1.58 5.93 5.88
C THR A 107 0.83 5.27 7.03
N LEU A 108 -0.42 4.91 6.80
CA LEU A 108 -1.22 4.08 7.68
C LEU A 108 -1.03 2.61 7.29
N ALA A 109 -1.03 1.71 8.26
CA ALA A 109 -1.22 0.29 8.04
C ALA A 109 -2.60 -0.08 8.56
N VAL A 110 -3.55 -0.32 7.65
CA VAL A 110 -4.93 -0.69 7.99
C VAL A 110 -5.06 -2.20 7.81
N VAL A 111 -5.17 -2.93 8.92
CA VAL A 111 -5.14 -4.40 8.94
C VAL A 111 -6.52 -4.95 9.26
N ASP A 112 -7.10 -5.75 8.36
CA ASP A 112 -8.21 -6.65 8.72
C ASP A 112 -7.62 -7.97 9.23
N ASN A 113 -7.56 -8.10 10.55
CA ASN A 113 -6.99 -9.27 11.20
C ASN A 113 -7.77 -10.55 10.91
N LYS A 114 -9.08 -10.44 10.67
CA LYS A 114 -9.97 -11.58 10.42
C LYS A 114 -9.82 -12.08 8.98
N ALA A 115 -9.81 -11.17 8.02
CA ALA A 115 -9.66 -11.51 6.60
C ALA A 115 -8.18 -11.71 6.20
N ARG A 116 -7.22 -11.41 7.08
CA ARG A 116 -5.77 -11.45 6.80
C ARG A 116 -5.39 -10.54 5.63
N LEU A 117 -5.98 -9.33 5.61
CA LEU A 117 -5.78 -8.33 4.58
C LEU A 117 -5.15 -7.07 5.17
N ILE A 118 -4.37 -6.35 4.35
CA ILE A 118 -3.76 -5.07 4.75
C ILE A 118 -3.77 -4.08 3.58
N ALA A 119 -4.11 -2.83 3.87
CA ALA A 119 -3.91 -1.71 2.96
C ALA A 119 -2.91 -0.73 3.57
N PHE A 120 -2.17 -0.02 2.71
CA PHE A 120 -1.21 1.01 3.11
C PHE A 120 -1.58 2.41 2.58
N PRO A 121 -2.64 3.06 3.10
CA PRO A 121 -2.96 4.44 2.77
C PRO A 121 -1.81 5.39 3.12
N ALA A 122 -1.51 6.36 2.26
CA ALA A 122 -0.45 7.32 2.51
C ALA A 122 -0.90 8.74 2.17
N TYR A 123 -0.62 9.68 3.07
CA TYR A 123 -1.02 11.07 2.93
C TYR A 123 0.17 11.98 3.20
N THR A 124 0.43 12.91 2.28
CA THR A 124 1.42 13.97 2.47
C THR A 124 0.96 14.94 3.55
N ASP A 125 1.91 15.57 4.25
CA ASP A 125 1.59 16.59 5.24
C ASP A 125 0.72 17.71 4.66
N LYS A 126 0.96 18.08 3.38
CA LYS A 126 0.18 19.09 2.65
C LYS A 126 -1.27 18.70 2.38
N GLN A 127 -1.57 17.40 2.25
CA GLN A 127 -2.94 16.95 2.02
C GLN A 127 -3.80 17.06 3.27
N VAL A 128 -3.18 16.88 4.44
CA VAL A 128 -3.89 16.75 5.71
C VAL A 128 -3.65 17.92 6.67
N GLU A 129 -2.86 18.92 6.26
CA GLU A 129 -2.64 20.13 7.03
C GLU A 129 -3.95 20.92 7.24
N GLY A 130 -4.06 21.57 8.39
CA GLY A 130 -5.18 22.46 8.70
C GLY A 130 -6.52 21.78 8.98
N GLY A 131 -6.58 20.44 9.09
CA GLY A 131 -7.83 19.73 9.37
C GLY A 131 -8.76 19.63 8.15
N ASN A 132 -8.25 19.89 6.95
CA ASN A 132 -9.03 19.78 5.72
C ASN A 132 -9.38 18.32 5.42
N VAL A 133 -10.57 18.11 4.84
CA VAL A 133 -10.96 16.80 4.30
C VAL A 133 -10.21 16.60 2.99
N VAL A 134 -9.45 15.50 2.90
CA VAL A 134 -8.74 15.13 1.67
C VAL A 134 -9.77 14.83 0.59
N THR A 135 -9.68 15.55 -0.53
CA THR A 135 -10.56 15.37 -1.69
C THR A 135 -9.73 15.28 -2.98
N PRO A 136 -10.01 14.32 -3.88
CA PRO A 136 -10.97 13.22 -3.70
C PRO A 136 -10.51 12.20 -2.66
N ASP A 137 -11.45 11.38 -2.18
CA ASP A 137 -11.14 10.18 -1.41
C ASP A 137 -10.18 9.28 -2.20
N GLN A 138 -9.29 8.57 -1.49
CA GLN A 138 -8.21 7.81 -2.12
C GLN A 138 -8.42 6.30 -1.96
N SER A 139 -8.18 5.56 -3.04
CA SER A 139 -8.29 4.10 -3.08
C SER A 139 -6.93 3.44 -3.13
N TYR A 140 -6.77 2.36 -2.36
CA TYR A 140 -5.50 1.68 -2.15
C TYR A 140 -5.62 0.19 -2.45
N ALA A 141 -4.59 -0.36 -3.08
CA ALA A 141 -4.48 -1.80 -3.26
C ALA A 141 -4.30 -2.51 -1.93
N VAL A 142 -4.89 -3.69 -1.82
CA VAL A 142 -4.91 -4.51 -0.60
C VAL A 142 -3.99 -5.69 -0.80
N ALA A 143 -3.15 -5.99 0.18
CA ALA A 143 -2.29 -7.17 0.18
C ALA A 143 -2.86 -8.29 1.07
N ALA A 144 -2.56 -9.54 0.73
CA ALA A 144 -2.85 -10.69 1.57
C ALA A 144 -1.67 -10.98 2.51
N LEU A 145 -1.95 -11.23 3.79
CA LEU A 145 -0.96 -11.49 4.84
C LEU A 145 -0.63 -12.99 5.04
N GLY A 146 -1.04 -13.86 4.12
CA GLY A 146 -0.76 -15.31 4.16
C GLY A 146 -1.89 -16.11 3.57
#